data_AF-A0A964TDI2-F1
#
_entry.id   AF-A0A964TDI2-F1
#
_cell.length_a   1.000
_cell.length_b   1.000
_cell.length_c   1.000
_cell.angle_alpha   90.00
_cell.angle_beta   90.00
_cell.angle_gamma   90.00
#
_symmetry.space_group_name_H-M   'P 1'
#
loop_
_entity.id
_entity.type
_entity.pdbx_description
1 polymer ?
#
loop_
_entity_poly.entity_id
_entity_poly.type
_entity_poly.pdbx_seq_one_letter_code
_entity_poly.pdbx_strand_id
1 'polypeptide(L)'
;MENKLFQWLRGSKSKTLPQNDQPSDVSPKFEVSLVEGEFEPAESAEVLLSLLNYKVKFHSVRLLNLKEVKNADSENSQKRIDALKAAKQEVTKLVLEARNNGWNLQIDSTIKITPKMPSPQNT
;
A
#
# COMPACT_ATOMS: atom_id res chain seq x y z
N MET A 1 0.38 56.12 16.24
CA MET A 1 1.41 55.12 16.58
C MET A 1 1.55 54.19 15.40
N GLU A 2 2.61 54.36 14.62
CA GLU A 2 2.91 53.53 13.46
C GLU A 2 3.40 52.16 13.91
N ASN A 3 2.83 51.09 13.34
CA ASN A 3 3.20 49.72 13.65
C ASN A 3 4.40 49.33 12.77
N LYS A 4 5.51 48.95 13.41
CA LYS A 4 6.83 48.68 12.81
C LYS A 4 6.87 47.47 11.86
N LEU A 5 5.73 46.86 11.55
CA LEU A 5 5.64 45.77 10.58
C LEU A 5 5.68 46.26 9.12
N PHE A 6 5.38 47.54 8.88
CA PHE A 6 5.39 48.17 7.55
C PHE A 6 6.80 48.47 6.99
N GLN A 7 7.88 48.07 7.67
CA GLN A 7 9.27 48.34 7.25
C GLN A 7 9.91 47.22 6.42
N TRP A 8 9.25 46.06 6.24
CA TRP A 8 9.77 44.96 5.39
C TRP A 8 9.20 44.95 3.96
N LEU A 9 8.24 45.82 3.63
CA LEU A 9 7.48 45.77 2.36
C LEU A 9 7.88 46.83 1.32
N ARG A 10 9.05 47.49 1.49
CA ARG A 10 9.63 48.39 0.47
C ARG A 10 11.00 47.91 0.05
N GLY A 11 11.04 46.87 -0.79
CA GLY A 11 12.30 46.31 -1.28
C GLY A 11 12.13 45.38 -2.48
N SER A 12 11.87 45.97 -3.64
CA SER A 12 12.20 45.45 -4.98
C SER A 12 11.39 44.27 -5.58
N LYS A 13 10.50 44.63 -6.54
CA LYS A 13 10.29 44.11 -7.93
C LYS A 13 10.63 42.62 -8.20
N SER A 14 9.86 41.78 -8.90
CA SER A 14 8.65 41.89 -9.74
C SER A 14 8.38 40.51 -10.35
N LYS A 15 7.14 39.97 -10.33
CA LYS A 15 6.43 39.30 -11.46
C LYS A 15 5.16 38.57 -10.97
N THR A 16 4.02 39.13 -11.37
CA THR A 16 2.74 38.49 -11.74
C THR A 16 2.44 37.06 -11.26
N LEU A 17 1.40 36.95 -10.43
CA LEU A 17 0.54 35.76 -10.35
C LEU A 17 -0.10 35.48 -11.73
N PRO A 18 -0.38 34.20 -12.01
CA PRO A 18 -1.75 33.82 -12.32
C PRO A 18 -2.31 33.01 -11.15
N GLN A 19 -3.44 33.48 -10.63
CA GLN A 19 -4.38 32.66 -9.90
C GLN A 19 -4.83 31.52 -10.81
N ASN A 20 -4.68 30.28 -10.34
CA ASN A 20 -5.57 29.21 -10.74
C ASN A 20 -5.95 28.44 -9.49
N ASP A 21 -7.14 28.73 -8.98
CA ASP A 21 -7.78 28.03 -7.88
C ASP A 21 -8.10 26.58 -8.30
N GLN A 22 -7.26 25.65 -7.86
CA GLN A 22 -7.61 24.25 -7.70
C GLN A 22 -7.13 23.86 -6.31
N PRO A 23 -8.01 23.42 -5.39
CA PRO A 23 -7.56 22.80 -4.15
C PRO A 23 -6.99 21.44 -4.52
N SER A 24 -5.70 21.39 -4.86
CA SER A 24 -5.02 20.12 -5.05
C SER A 24 -4.94 19.43 -3.70
N ASP A 25 -5.70 18.36 -3.57
CA ASP A 25 -5.70 17.41 -2.46
C ASP A 25 -4.27 16.95 -2.16
N VAL A 26 -3.58 17.65 -1.25
CA VAL A 26 -2.24 17.30 -0.77
C VAL A 26 -2.36 16.22 0.31
N SER A 27 -3.07 15.13 -0.01
CA SER A 27 -3.02 13.93 0.82
C SER A 27 -1.57 13.43 0.83
N PRO A 28 -0.90 13.31 1.99
CA PRO A 28 0.50 12.90 2.04
C PRO A 28 0.63 11.49 1.49
N LYS A 29 1.37 11.33 0.40
CA LYS A 29 1.69 10.02 -0.18
C LYS A 29 2.99 9.54 0.43
N PHE A 30 2.97 8.34 0.99
CA PHE A 30 4.14 7.71 1.58
C PHE A 30 4.43 6.40 0.86
N GLU A 31 5.69 6.16 0.53
CA GLU A 31 6.16 4.93 -0.10
C GLU A 31 7.27 4.31 0.75
N VAL A 32 7.25 2.97 0.89
CA VAL A 32 8.28 2.22 1.60
C VAL A 32 8.60 0.93 0.85
N SER A 33 9.89 0.65 0.67
CA SER A 33 10.37 -0.63 0.15
C SER A 33 10.24 -1.68 1.25
N LEU A 34 9.50 -2.75 1.00
CA LEU A 34 9.27 -3.84 1.95
C LEU A 34 10.30 -4.96 1.79
N VAL A 35 10.62 -5.28 0.54
CA VAL A 35 11.55 -6.36 0.16
C VAL A 35 12.29 -5.87 -1.08
N GLU A 36 13.61 -5.94 -1.04
CA GLU A 36 14.51 -5.56 -2.14
C GLU A 36 15.76 -6.43 -2.06
N GLY A 37 16.10 -7.08 -3.16
CA GLY A 37 17.29 -7.92 -3.24
C GLY A 37 17.18 -9.12 -4.18
N GLU A 38 18.29 -9.83 -4.29
CA GLU A 38 18.39 -11.11 -4.98
C GLU A 38 18.42 -12.23 -3.93
N PHE A 39 17.60 -13.25 -4.14
CA PHE A 39 17.35 -14.30 -3.16
C PHE A 39 17.52 -15.67 -3.81
N GLU A 40 18.05 -16.62 -3.04
CA GLU A 40 17.95 -18.02 -3.45
C GLU A 40 16.48 -18.47 -3.47
N PRO A 41 16.12 -19.52 -4.23
CA PRO A 41 14.75 -20.04 -4.27
C PRO A 41 14.19 -20.38 -2.88
N ALA A 42 15.02 -20.89 -1.96
CA ALA A 42 14.60 -21.21 -0.60
C ALA A 42 14.26 -19.95 0.22
N GLU A 43 15.12 -18.93 0.16
CA GLU A 43 14.92 -17.64 0.84
C GLU A 43 13.71 -16.90 0.27
N SER A 44 13.56 -16.92 -1.06
CA SER A 44 12.39 -16.36 -1.76
C SER A 44 11.09 -17.01 -1.29
N ALA A 45 11.10 -18.34 -1.14
CA ALA A 45 9.96 -19.09 -0.62
C ALA A 45 9.62 -18.64 0.79
N GLU A 46 10.63 -18.52 1.65
CA GLU A 46 10.46 -18.11 3.04
C GLU A 46 9.81 -16.74 3.14
N VAL A 47 10.32 -15.73 2.42
CA VAL A 47 9.79 -14.36 2.46
C VAL A 47 8.38 -14.28 1.89
N LEU A 48 8.20 -14.72 0.63
CA LEU A 48 6.94 -14.52 -0.09
C LEU A 48 5.82 -15.41 0.45
N LEU A 49 6.09 -16.69 0.69
CA LEU A 49 5.07 -17.62 1.16
C LEU A 49 4.68 -17.34 2.61
N SER A 50 5.60 -16.88 3.45
CA SER A 50 5.26 -16.47 4.83
C SER A 50 4.30 -15.28 4.83
N LEU A 51 4.54 -14.26 4.01
CA LEU A 51 3.66 -13.10 3.90
C LEU A 51 2.28 -13.49 3.36
N LEU A 52 2.22 -14.32 2.31
CA LEU A 52 0.95 -14.82 1.77
C LEU A 52 0.18 -15.68 2.79
N ASN A 53 0.86 -16.60 3.48
CA ASN A 53 0.25 -17.42 4.54
C ASN A 53 -0.31 -16.56 5.66
N TYR A 54 0.45 -15.56 6.12
CA TYR A 54 -0.01 -14.62 7.14
C TYR A 54 -1.29 -13.91 6.70
N LYS A 55 -1.34 -13.39 5.46
CA LYS A 55 -2.53 -12.68 4.96
C LYS A 55 -3.72 -13.62 4.79
N VAL A 56 -3.53 -14.85 4.30
CA VAL A 56 -4.60 -15.85 4.24
C VAL A 56 -5.17 -16.11 5.63
N LYS A 57 -4.31 -16.34 6.63
CA LYS A 57 -4.72 -16.57 8.02
C LYS A 57 -5.48 -15.37 8.59
N PHE A 58 -4.94 -14.16 8.43
CA PHE A 58 -5.58 -12.93 8.88
C PHE A 58 -7.00 -12.76 8.35
N HIS A 59 -7.18 -12.92 7.03
CA HIS A 59 -8.50 -12.79 6.41
C HIS A 59 -9.44 -13.95 6.77
N SER A 60 -8.91 -15.15 6.98
CA SER A 60 -9.71 -16.31 7.41
C SER A 60 -10.28 -16.09 8.81
N VAL A 61 -9.45 -15.61 9.76
CA VAL A 61 -9.90 -15.25 11.11
C VAL A 61 -10.94 -14.13 11.05
N ARG A 62 -10.70 -13.08 10.26
CA ARG A 62 -11.67 -11.98 10.09
C ARG A 62 -13.01 -12.46 9.52
N LEU A 63 -12.98 -13.37 8.55
CA LEU A 63 -14.18 -13.95 7.97
C LEU A 63 -15.00 -14.74 9.00
N LEU A 64 -14.34 -15.50 9.87
CA LEU A 64 -15.01 -16.23 10.95
C LEU A 64 -15.74 -15.26 11.89
N ASN A 65 -15.06 -14.21 12.34
CA ASN A 65 -15.65 -13.18 13.20
C ASN A 65 -16.83 -12.44 12.53
N LEU A 66 -16.79 -12.25 11.20
CA LEU A 66 -17.86 -11.60 10.45
C LEU A 66 -19.06 -12.54 10.19
N LYS A 67 -18.87 -13.86 10.12
CA LYS A 67 -19.97 -14.80 9.88
C LYS A 67 -20.93 -14.89 11.07
N GLU A 68 -20.46 -14.58 12.27
CA GLU A 68 -21.29 -14.48 13.48
C GLU A 68 -22.25 -13.28 13.43
N VAL A 69 -21.96 -12.28 12.58
CA VAL A 69 -22.76 -11.06 12.40
C VAL A 69 -23.07 -10.91 10.91
N LYS A 70 -24.20 -11.46 10.43
CA LYS A 70 -24.62 -11.44 8.99
C LYS A 70 -24.37 -10.07 8.32
N ASN A 71 -23.20 -9.91 7.70
CA ASN A 71 -22.74 -8.65 7.10
C ASN A 71 -22.12 -8.89 5.70
N ALA A 72 -22.28 -7.91 4.81
CA ALA A 72 -21.78 -7.92 3.44
C ALA A 72 -20.25 -8.08 3.31
N ASP A 73 -19.49 -7.78 4.38
CA ASP A 73 -18.03 -7.90 4.41
C ASP A 73 -17.50 -9.35 4.32
N SER A 74 -18.38 -10.34 4.54
CA SER A 74 -18.05 -11.76 4.46
C SER A 74 -17.68 -12.18 3.02
N GLU A 75 -18.42 -11.68 2.01
CA GLU A 75 -18.17 -12.03 0.61
C GLU A 75 -16.83 -11.45 0.11
N ASN A 76 -16.53 -10.20 0.48
CA ASN A 76 -15.26 -9.55 0.16
C ASN A 76 -14.06 -10.28 0.79
N SER A 77 -14.21 -10.72 2.04
CA SER A 77 -13.17 -11.46 2.74
C SER A 77 -12.92 -12.83 2.10
N GLN A 78 -13.96 -13.54 1.68
CA GLN A 78 -13.84 -14.82 0.97
C GLN A 78 -13.12 -14.66 -0.38
N LYS A 79 -13.56 -13.72 -1.23
CA LYS A 79 -12.89 -13.41 -2.51
C LYS A 79 -11.40 -13.09 -2.31
N ARG A 80 -11.07 -12.34 -1.26
CA ARG A 80 -9.67 -12.01 -0.94
C ARG A 80 -8.85 -13.23 -0.53
N ILE A 81 -9.43 -14.14 0.26
CA ILE A 81 -8.76 -15.39 0.65
C ILE A 81 -8.43 -16.22 -0.59
N ASP A 82 -9.39 -16.36 -1.51
CA ASP A 82 -9.21 -17.19 -2.71
C ASP A 82 -8.15 -16.60 -3.65
N ALA A 83 -8.15 -15.27 -3.84
CA ALA A 83 -7.10 -14.58 -4.60
C ALA A 83 -5.70 -14.78 -3.98
N LEU A 84 -5.58 -14.74 -2.64
CA LEU A 84 -4.31 -14.97 -1.95
C LEU A 84 -3.83 -16.42 -2.06
N LYS A 85 -4.75 -17.40 -2.06
CA LYS A 85 -4.42 -18.81 -2.28
C LYS A 85 -3.93 -19.07 -3.71
N ALA A 86 -4.55 -18.43 -4.71
CA ALA A 86 -4.11 -18.50 -6.10
C ALA A 86 -2.70 -17.92 -6.25
N ALA A 87 -2.46 -16.71 -5.73
CA ALA A 87 -1.13 -16.09 -5.73
C ALA A 87 -0.08 -16.97 -5.03
N LYS A 88 -0.43 -17.62 -3.92
CA LYS A 88 0.46 -18.58 -3.24
C LYS A 88 0.84 -19.76 -4.15
N GLN A 89 -0.11 -20.31 -4.90
CA GLN A 89 0.17 -21.39 -5.83
C GLN A 89 1.09 -20.94 -6.97
N GLU A 90 0.86 -19.75 -7.52
CA GLU A 90 1.71 -19.16 -8.58
C GLU A 90 3.14 -18.94 -8.09
N VAL A 91 3.33 -18.31 -6.93
CA VAL A 91 4.66 -18.10 -6.33
C VAL A 91 5.36 -19.43 -6.05
N THR A 92 4.62 -20.43 -5.56
CA THR A 92 5.20 -21.77 -5.32
C THR A 92 5.73 -22.39 -6.61
N LYS A 93 4.98 -22.28 -7.72
CA LYS A 93 5.41 -22.79 -9.03
C LYS A 93 6.65 -22.06 -9.53
N LEU A 94 6.66 -20.74 -9.44
CA LEU A 94 7.79 -19.90 -9.87
C LEU A 94 9.07 -20.22 -9.09
N VAL A 95 8.97 -20.38 -7.78
CA VAL A 95 10.11 -20.76 -6.93
C VAL A 95 10.64 -22.16 -7.28
N LEU A 96 9.74 -23.13 -7.53
CA LEU A 96 10.14 -24.48 -7.94
C LEU A 96 10.83 -24.48 -9.30
N GLU A 97 10.33 -23.68 -10.25
CA GLU A 97 10.95 -23.50 -11.55
C GLU A 97 12.33 -22.88 -11.44
N ALA A 98 12.49 -21.80 -10.66
CA ALA A 98 13.79 -21.19 -10.40
C ALA A 98 14.78 -22.19 -9.77
N ARG A 99 14.32 -22.98 -8.79
CA ARG A 99 15.13 -24.04 -8.19
C ARG A 99 15.57 -25.10 -9.20
N ASN A 100 14.68 -25.55 -10.06
CA ASN A 100 14.97 -26.59 -11.05
C ASN A 100 15.95 -26.12 -12.13
N ASN A 101 15.93 -24.82 -12.44
CA ASN A 101 16.81 -24.20 -13.43
C ASN A 101 18.08 -23.57 -12.83
N GLY A 102 18.24 -23.61 -11.50
CA GLY A 102 19.39 -23.00 -10.81
C GLY A 102 19.41 -21.47 -10.87
N TRP A 103 18.24 -20.82 -10.91
CA TRP A 103 18.10 -19.37 -10.94
C TRP A 103 17.95 -18.79 -9.54
N ASN A 104 18.49 -17.59 -9.37
CA ASN A 104 18.12 -16.71 -8.28
C ASN A 104 16.91 -15.85 -8.66
N LEU A 105 16.24 -15.31 -7.66
CA LEU A 105 15.05 -14.48 -7.84
C LEU A 105 15.32 -13.07 -7.32
N GLN A 106 15.19 -12.09 -8.21
CA GLN A 106 15.14 -10.69 -7.81
C GLN A 106 13.73 -10.33 -7.37
N ILE A 107 13.59 -9.79 -6.15
CA ILE A 107 12.30 -9.42 -5.56
C ILE A 107 12.34 -7.95 -5.16
N ASP A 108 11.43 -7.18 -5.75
CA ASP A 108 11.24 -5.76 -5.46
C ASP A 108 9.78 -5.50 -5.08
N SER A 109 9.56 -4.96 -3.87
CA SER A 109 8.22 -4.70 -3.33
C SER A 109 8.13 -3.31 -2.71
N THR A 110 7.28 -2.45 -3.27
CA THR A 110 6.99 -1.12 -2.72
C THR A 110 5.56 -1.03 -2.23
N ILE A 111 5.38 -0.67 -0.96
CA ILE A 111 4.07 -0.35 -0.39
C ILE A 111 3.80 1.14 -0.57
N LYS A 112 2.66 1.45 -1.20
CA LYS A 112 2.14 2.81 -1.33
C LYS A 112 1.04 3.05 -0.31
N ILE A 113 1.21 4.06 0.52
CA ILE A 113 0.27 4.44 1.59
C ILE A 113 -0.33 5.80 1.22
N THR A 114 -1.66 5.83 1.15
CA THR A 114 -2.43 7.07 0.95
C THR A 114 -3.47 7.14 2.05
N PRO A 115 -3.37 8.11 2.99
CA PRO A 115 -4.40 8.31 3.99
C PRO A 115 -5.67 8.75 3.27
N LYS A 116 -6.80 8.14 3.64
CA LYS A 116 -8.11 8.57 3.18
C LYS A 116 -8.82 9.20 4.37
N MET A 117 -9.27 10.44 4.23
CA MET A 117 -10.17 11.03 5.22
C MET A 117 -11.49 10.24 5.20
N PRO A 118 -12.09 9.95 6.36
CA PRO A 118 -13.39 9.29 6.41
C PRO A 118 -14.42 10.20 5.74
N SER A 119 -15.10 9.70 4.70
CA SER A 119 -16.23 10.40 4.11
C SER A 119 -17.33 10.55 5.16
N PRO A 120 -17.93 11.74 5.35
CA PRO A 120 -19.10 11.88 6.19
C PRO A 120 -20.21 10.99 5.60
N GLN A 121 -20.55 9.93 6.33
CA GLN A 121 -21.69 9.08 6.02
C GLN A 121 -22.94 9.96 6.17
N ASN A 122 -23.65 10.22 5.06
CA ASN A 122 -24.94 10.92 5.10
C ASN A 122 -25.86 10.17 6.08
N THR A 123 -26.25 10.87 7.14
CA THR A 123 -27.19 10.42 8.17
C THR A 123 -28.62 10.53 7.67
#